data_AF-A0A1H4JN83-F1
#
_entry.id   AF-A0A1H4JN83-F1
#
_cell.length_a   1.000
_cell.length_b   1.000
_cell.length_c   1.000
_cell.angle_alpha   90.00
_cell.angle_beta   90.00
_cell.angle_gamma   90.00
#
_symmetry.space_group_name_H-M   'P 1'
#
loop_
_entity.id
_entity.type
_entity.pdbx_description
1 polymer ?
#
loop_
_entity_poly.entity_id
_entity_poly.type
_entity_poly.pdbx_seq_one_letter_code
_entity_poly.pdbx_strand_id
1 'polypeptide(L)'
;MLISMGTVHQLAGRRPGDERAFRASIAIGIGDDDTVGTLTVSEHGSEAEARAWLEEELPRARFPEWVGRRRHGTAGAFLFGQIERGFYVEDAAEGLAFEPDLDQPGWDADLVDGMLRWRRSP
;
A
#
# COMPACT_ATOMS: atom_id res chain seq x y z
N MET A 1 6.09 -9.66 -17.73
CA MET A 1 5.80 -9.71 -16.28
C MET A 1 6.95 -8.98 -15.62
N LEU A 2 6.74 -7.70 -15.27
CA LEU A 2 7.73 -6.86 -14.61
C LEU A 2 7.05 -6.38 -13.34
N ILE A 3 7.29 -7.11 -12.26
CA ILE A 3 7.03 -6.63 -10.91
C ILE A 3 8.04 -5.50 -10.73
N SER A 4 7.56 -4.25 -10.74
CA SER A 4 8.39 -3.12 -10.33
C SER A 4 8.58 -3.25 -8.83
N MET A 5 9.57 -4.07 -8.44
CA MET A 5 10.11 -4.12 -7.10
C MET A 5 10.61 -2.72 -6.77
N GLY A 6 9.81 -1.99 -5.98
CA GLY A 6 10.25 -0.78 -5.31
C GLY A 6 11.58 -1.08 -4.65
N THR A 7 12.59 -0.36 -5.12
CA THR A 7 14.01 -0.41 -4.76
C THR A 7 14.35 -1.07 -3.42
N VAL A 8 14.94 -2.26 -3.52
CA VAL A 8 15.69 -3.00 -2.48
C VAL A 8 16.82 -2.16 -1.83
N HIS A 9 17.08 -0.95 -2.32
CA HIS A 9 18.17 -0.07 -1.85
C HIS A 9 17.97 0.59 -0.48
N GLN A 10 16.83 0.41 0.20
CA GLN A 10 16.63 0.91 1.58
C GLN A 10 16.67 -0.17 2.68
N LEU A 11 16.81 -1.45 2.33
CA LEU A 11 16.84 -2.55 3.31
C LEU A 11 18.20 -2.76 3.99
N ALA A 12 19.27 -2.12 3.52
CA ALA A 12 20.64 -2.43 3.92
C ALA A 12 21.07 -1.95 5.34
N GLY A 13 20.14 -1.49 6.18
CA GLY A 13 20.48 -0.94 7.51
C GLY A 13 19.51 -1.22 8.65
N ARG A 14 18.37 -1.89 8.40
CA ARG A 14 17.34 -2.09 9.43
C ARG A 14 17.61 -3.36 10.25
N ARG A 15 17.50 -3.23 11.58
CA ARG A 15 17.65 -4.35 12.52
C ARG A 15 16.27 -4.93 12.83
N PRO A 16 16.13 -6.27 12.90
CA PRO A 16 14.90 -6.90 13.35
C PRO A 16 14.46 -6.40 14.74
N GLY A 17 13.16 -6.22 14.94
CA GLY A 17 12.54 -6.10 16.27
C GLY A 17 12.44 -4.69 16.91
N ASP A 18 13.19 -3.68 16.45
CA ASP A 18 13.24 -2.38 17.16
C ASP A 18 12.67 -1.18 16.37
N GLU A 19 12.51 -1.28 15.04
CA GLU A 19 12.12 -0.14 14.22
C GLU A 19 10.65 -0.25 13.80
N ARG A 20 9.78 0.52 14.48
CA ARG A 20 8.40 0.72 14.04
C ARG A 20 8.43 1.41 12.68
N ALA A 21 7.80 0.79 11.69
CA ALA A 21 7.68 1.32 10.34
C ALA A 21 6.21 1.52 9.97
N PHE A 22 5.97 2.50 9.11
CA PHE A 22 4.68 2.73 8.48
C PHE A 22 4.80 2.34 7.01
N ARG A 23 4.01 1.36 6.58
CA ARG A 23 3.92 0.94 5.19
C ARG A 23 2.70 1.60 4.57
N ALA A 24 2.93 2.50 3.62
CA ALA A 24 1.88 3.04 2.77
C ALA A 24 1.79 2.21 1.49
N SER A 25 0.59 1.96 0.99
CA SER A 25 0.38 1.27 -0.27
C SER A 25 -0.75 1.89 -1.07
N ILE A 26 -0.68 1.77 -2.40
CA ILE A 26 -1.81 2.05 -3.30
C ILE A 26 -2.26 0.72 -3.87
N ALA A 27 -3.53 0.41 -3.67
CA ALA A 27 -4.14 -0.82 -4.12
C ALA A 27 -5.28 -0.55 -5.11
N ILE A 28 -5.60 -1.57 -5.88
CA ILE A 28 -6.79 -1.62 -6.73
C ILE A 28 -7.80 -2.57 -6.13
N GLY A 29 -9.04 -2.09 -6.00
CA GLY A 29 -10.20 -2.90 -5.67
C GLY A 29 -11.13 -3.02 -6.86
N ILE A 30 -11.89 -4.10 -6.88
CA ILE A 30 -12.87 -4.41 -7.89
C ILE A 30 -14.22 -4.62 -7.18
N GLY A 31 -15.24 -3.82 -7.49
CA GLY A 31 -16.49 -3.77 -6.74
C GLY A 31 -17.33 -5.07 -6.73
N ASP A 32 -16.99 -6.05 -7.56
CA ASP A 32 -17.64 -7.36 -7.64
C ASP A 32 -16.73 -8.54 -7.26
N ASP A 33 -15.49 -8.28 -6.82
CA ASP A 33 -14.45 -9.30 -6.63
C ASP A 33 -13.64 -9.03 -5.35
N ASP A 34 -13.23 -10.08 -4.65
CA ASP A 34 -12.30 -10.00 -3.52
C ASP A 34 -10.85 -9.69 -3.99
N THR A 35 -10.64 -9.58 -5.30
CA THR A 35 -9.34 -9.28 -5.89
C THR A 35 -8.91 -7.85 -5.56
N VAL A 36 -8.17 -7.75 -4.47
CA VAL A 36 -7.34 -6.59 -4.10
C VAL A 36 -5.93 -6.83 -4.62
N GLY A 37 -5.44 -5.92 -5.45
CA GLY A 37 -4.05 -5.95 -5.94
C GLY A 37 -3.27 -4.76 -5.43
N THR A 38 -2.14 -4.99 -4.78
CA THR A 38 -1.22 -3.90 -4.44
C THR A 38 -0.47 -3.44 -5.68
N LEU A 39 -0.55 -2.16 -6.02
CA LEU A 39 0.11 -1.57 -7.19
C LEU A 39 1.50 -1.06 -6.85
N THR A 40 1.63 -0.40 -5.69
CA THR A 40 2.89 0.14 -5.20
C THR A 40 2.86 0.25 -3.68
N VAL A 41 4.06 0.23 -3.09
CA VAL A 41 4.30 0.28 -1.66
C VAL A 41 5.43 1.25 -1.39
N SER A 42 5.31 2.02 -0.31
CA SER A 42 6.33 2.92 0.20
C SER A 42 6.42 2.79 1.72
N GLU A 43 7.63 2.91 2.27
CA GLU A 43 7.90 2.70 3.69
C GLU A 43 8.41 3.99 4.32
N HIS A 44 7.91 4.28 5.53
CA HIS A 44 8.08 5.58 6.17
C HIS A 44 8.38 5.43 7.67
N GLY A 45 9.05 6.43 8.24
CA GLY A 45 9.36 6.47 9.67
C GLY A 45 8.19 6.96 10.52
N SER A 46 7.17 7.55 9.91
CA SER A 46 5.99 8.06 10.60
C SER A 46 4.70 7.96 9.77
N GLU A 47 3.55 7.96 10.46
CA GLU A 47 2.24 8.02 9.81
C GLU A 47 2.06 9.31 8.98
N ALA A 48 2.62 10.43 9.45
CA ALA A 48 2.52 11.71 8.76
C ALA A 48 3.24 11.69 7.40
N GLU A 49 4.42 11.07 7.33
CA GLU A 49 5.14 10.87 6.06
C GLU A 49 4.39 9.92 5.13
N ALA A 50 3.84 8.82 5.66
CA ALA A 50 3.04 7.87 4.89
C ALA A 50 1.76 8.53 4.32
N ARG A 51 1.09 9.38 5.10
CA ARG A 51 -0.07 10.17 4.65
C ARG A 51 0.31 11.16 3.57
N ALA A 52 1.40 11.91 3.76
CA ALA A 52 1.86 12.89 2.79
C ALA A 52 2.20 12.22 1.44
N TRP A 53 2.81 11.05 1.48
CA TRP A 53 3.09 10.26 0.28
C TRP A 53 1.79 9.83 -0.44
N LEU A 54 0.78 9.34 0.30
CA LEU A 54 -0.51 8.97 -0.30
C LEU A 54 -1.25 10.18 -0.88
N GLU A 55 -1.22 11.32 -0.20
CA GLU A 55 -1.81 12.58 -0.68
C GLU A 55 -1.17 13.06 -1.99
N GLU A 56 0.11 12.80 -2.19
CA GLU A 56 0.83 13.13 -3.43
C GLU A 56 0.59 12.10 -4.55
N GLU A 57 0.72 10.81 -4.23
CA GLU A 57 0.82 9.74 -5.24
C GLU A 57 -0.54 9.17 -5.64
N LEU A 58 -1.49 9.01 -4.72
CA LEU A 58 -2.79 8.42 -5.03
C LEU A 58 -3.56 9.20 -6.12
N PRO A 59 -3.60 10.54 -6.13
CA PRO A 59 -4.23 11.31 -7.22
C PRO A 59 -3.55 11.13 -8.59
N ARG A 60 -2.26 10.75 -8.59
CA ARG A 60 -1.46 10.55 -9.81
C ARG A 60 -1.46 9.10 -10.28
N ALA A 61 -1.86 8.17 -9.42
CA ALA A 61 -1.93 6.75 -9.74
C ALA A 61 -2.85 6.49 -10.94
N ARG A 62 -2.57 5.39 -11.65
CA ARG A 62 -3.29 4.97 -12.84
C ARG A 62 -3.67 3.51 -12.72
N PHE A 63 -4.82 3.16 -13.27
CA PHE A 63 -5.20 1.77 -13.38
C PHE A 63 -4.20 1.01 -14.26
N PRO A 64 -3.78 -0.20 -13.85
CA PRO A 64 -3.02 -1.08 -14.72
C PRO A 64 -3.75 -1.36 -16.04
N GLU A 65 -3.00 -1.61 -17.13
CA GLU A 65 -3.58 -1.83 -18.46
C GLU A 65 -4.62 -2.96 -18.51
N TRP A 66 -4.42 -4.02 -17.71
CA TRP A 66 -5.31 -5.18 -17.70
C TRP A 66 -6.72 -4.82 -17.24
N VAL A 67 -6.90 -3.77 -16.43
CA VAL A 67 -8.20 -3.33 -15.93
C VAL A 67 -9.09 -2.89 -17.08
N GLY A 68 -8.53 -2.14 -18.04
CA GLY A 68 -9.25 -1.73 -19.26
C GLY A 68 -9.56 -2.87 -20.22
N ARG A 69 -8.90 -4.03 -20.05
CA ARG A 69 -9.13 -5.24 -20.86
C ARG A 69 -10.14 -6.20 -20.23
N ARG A 70 -10.68 -5.90 -19.04
CA ARG A 70 -11.71 -6.74 -18.39
C ARG A 70 -12.98 -6.78 -19.24
N ARG A 71 -13.59 -7.96 -19.32
CA ARG A 71 -14.83 -8.21 -20.07
C ARG A 71 -16.02 -7.36 -19.58
N HIS A 72 -16.04 -7.01 -18.30
CA HIS A 72 -17.09 -6.20 -17.66
C HIS A 72 -16.78 -4.68 -17.68
N GLY A 73 -15.69 -4.24 -18.34
CA GLY A 73 -15.28 -2.84 -18.40
C GLY A 73 -14.60 -2.33 -17.13
N THR A 74 -14.26 -1.03 -17.10
CA THR A 74 -13.66 -0.36 -15.91
C THR A 74 -14.69 0.05 -14.86
N ALA A 75 -15.98 -0.02 -15.19
CA ALA A 75 -17.08 0.32 -14.30
C ALA A 75 -17.12 -0.70 -13.14
N GLY A 76 -16.41 -0.38 -12.06
CA GLY A 76 -16.26 -1.26 -10.90
C GLY A 76 -14.84 -1.29 -10.34
N ALA A 77 -13.82 -0.88 -11.09
CA ALA A 77 -12.46 -0.75 -10.56
C ALA A 77 -12.26 0.58 -9.83
N PHE A 78 -11.60 0.56 -8.68
CA PHE A 78 -11.25 1.76 -7.91
C PHE A 78 -9.85 1.65 -7.32
N LEU A 79 -9.18 2.79 -7.15
CA LEU A 79 -7.90 2.89 -6.47
C LEU A 79 -8.12 3.42 -5.06
N PHE A 80 -7.38 2.89 -4.10
CA PHE A 80 -7.40 3.34 -2.72
C PHE A 80 -6.00 3.22 -2.12
N GLY A 81 -5.73 4.06 -1.12
CA GLY A 81 -4.53 4.02 -0.32
C GLY A 81 -4.74 3.23 0.97
N GLN A 82 -3.68 2.62 1.49
CA GLN A 82 -3.66 2.02 2.82
C GLN A 82 -2.38 2.41 3.57
N ILE A 83 -2.48 2.54 4.89
CA ILE A 83 -1.34 2.70 5.78
C ILE A 83 -1.44 1.64 6.87
N GLU A 84 -0.40 0.83 6.98
CA GLU A 84 -0.23 -0.19 8.01
C GLU A 84 0.94 0.19 8.90
N ARG A 85 0.79 0.02 10.21
CA ARG A 85 1.91 0.07 11.14
C ARG A 85 2.44 -1.34 11.32
N GLY A 86 3.75 -1.49 11.43
CA GLY A 86 4.36 -2.80 11.65
C GLY A 86 5.80 -2.72 12.09
N PHE A 87 6.46 -3.87 12.02
CA PHE A 87 7.85 -4.06 12.37
C PHE A 87 8.50 -5.04 11.39
N TYR A 88 9.83 -5.01 11.35
CA TYR A 88 10.58 -5.98 10.56
C TYR A 88 10.99 -7.17 11.40
N VAL A 89 10.70 -8.35 10.86
CA VAL A 89 11.15 -9.64 11.39
C VAL A 89 12.17 -10.25 10.43
N GLU A 90 12.99 -11.13 10.97
CA GLU A 90 13.87 -11.94 10.15
C GLU A 90 13.12 -13.20 9.71
N ASP A 91 12.84 -13.30 8.42
CA ASP A 91 12.29 -14.47 7.75
C ASP A 91 13.43 -15.30 7.13
N ALA A 92 13.43 -16.61 7.39
CA ALA A 92 14.51 -17.50 6.99
C ALA A 92 14.57 -17.76 5.46
N ALA A 93 13.49 -17.52 4.73
CA ALA A 93 13.39 -17.75 3.29
C ALA A 93 13.54 -16.45 2.48
N GLU A 94 12.98 -15.35 2.97
CA GLU A 94 12.88 -14.08 2.24
C GLU A 94 13.76 -12.95 2.84
N GLY A 95 14.40 -13.19 3.98
CA GLY A 95 15.22 -12.20 4.67
C GLY A 95 14.37 -11.27 5.54
N LEU A 96 14.63 -9.97 5.54
CA LEU A 96 13.89 -9.03 6.38
C LEU A 96 12.45 -8.84 5.85
N ALA A 97 11.46 -9.35 6.58
CA ALA A 97 10.04 -9.27 6.21
C ALA A 97 9.31 -8.23 7.07
N PHE A 98 8.38 -7.49 6.45
CA PHE A 98 7.50 -6.58 7.18
C PHE A 98 6.30 -7.36 7.72
N GLU A 99 6.09 -7.31 9.02
CA GLU A 99 4.89 -7.83 9.68
C GLU A 99 4.02 -6.67 10.18
N PRO A 100 2.72 -6.62 9.80
CA PRO A 100 1.79 -5.64 10.33
C PRO A 100 1.51 -5.88 11.81
N ASP A 101 1.45 -4.79 12.58
CA ASP A 101 1.06 -4.76 13.98
C ASP A 101 -0.47 -4.82 14.07
N LEU A 102 -1.01 -6.04 14.13
CA LEU A 102 -2.45 -6.32 14.11
C LEU A 102 -3.22 -5.82 15.34
N ASP A 103 -2.53 -5.42 16.39
CA ASP A 103 -3.15 -4.82 17.59
C ASP A 103 -3.44 -3.32 17.40
N GLN A 104 -3.08 -2.77 16.25
CA GLN A 104 -3.14 -1.34 15.98
C GLN A 104 -3.93 -1.05 14.71
N PRO A 105 -4.79 -0.01 14.74
CA PRO A 105 -5.57 0.33 13.57
C PRO A 105 -4.69 0.83 12.44
N GLY A 106 -5.03 0.43 11.23
CA GLY A 106 -4.52 1.04 10.01
C GLY A 106 -5.36 2.24 9.55
N TRP A 107 -5.03 2.72 8.36
CA TRP A 107 -5.83 3.71 7.65
C TRP A 107 -6.07 3.26 6.23
N ASP A 108 -7.28 3.47 5.72
CA ASP A 108 -7.54 3.47 4.28
C ASP A 108 -7.82 4.90 3.82
N ALA A 109 -7.51 5.18 2.56
CA ALA A 109 -7.79 6.44 1.89
C ALA A 109 -8.47 6.21 0.54
N ASP A 110 -9.70 6.68 0.41
CA ASP A 110 -10.41 6.69 -0.87
C ASP A 110 -10.23 8.04 -1.57
N LEU A 111 -9.95 8.04 -2.88
CA LEU A 111 -9.91 9.28 -3.65
C LEU A 111 -11.33 9.66 -4.11
N VAL A 112 -11.91 10.69 -3.52
CA VAL A 112 -13.28 11.17 -3.81
C VAL A 112 -13.21 12.66 -4.18
N ASP A 113 -13.69 13.01 -5.38
CA ASP A 113 -13.70 14.39 -5.88
C ASP A 113 -12.31 15.07 -5.86
N GLY A 114 -11.26 14.29 -6.13
CA GLY A 114 -9.87 14.77 -6.11
C GLY A 114 -9.28 14.98 -4.71
N MET A 115 -10.01 14.59 -3.66
CA MET A 115 -9.56 14.67 -2.26
C MET A 115 -9.51 13.27 -1.63
N LEU A 116 -8.53 13.05 -0.75
CA LEU A 116 -8.45 11.81 0.02
C LEU A 116 -9.45 11.83 1.17
N ARG A 117 -10.28 10.79 1.25
CA ARG A 117 -11.19 10.51 2.35
C ARG A 117 -10.58 9.39 3.19
N TRP A 118 -10.10 9.78 4.37
CA TRP A 118 -9.48 8.87 5.31
C TRP A 118 -10.53 8.14 6.16
N ARG A 119 -10.35 6.83 6.33
CA ARG A 119 -11.09 6.00 7.26
C ARG A 119 -10.11 5.15 8.05
N ARG A 120 -10.41 4.86 9.32
CA ARG A 120 -9.63 3.86 10.06
C ARG A 120 -10.01 2.48 9.54
N SER A 121 -9.00 1.65 9.32
CA SER A 121 -9.16 0.22 9.14
C SER A 121 -8.95 -0.49 10.49
N PRO A 122 -9.64 -1.62 10.72
CA PRO A 122 -9.41 -2.47 11.88
C PRO A 122 -7.95 -2.85 12.05
#